data_AF-A0A6C0JQD6-F1
#
_entry.id   AF-A0A6C0JQD6-F1
#
_cell.length_a   1.000
_cell.length_b   1.000
_cell.length_c   1.000
_cell.angle_alpha   90.00
_cell.angle_beta   90.00
_cell.angle_gamma   90.00
#
_symmetry.space_group_name_H-M   'P 1'
#
loop_
_entity.id
_entity.type
_entity.pdbx_description
1 polymer ?
#
loop_
_entity_poly.entity_id
_entity_poly.type
_entity_poly.pdbx_seq_one_letter_code
_entity_poly.pdbx_strand_id
1 'polypeptide(L)' 'MNPISKETLPLLSFIVGLGIAILLFHKPFQSKSTLSLPVHEIEGKVVKIDGKCFEYHAEDTQCEILSSK' A
#
# COMPACT_ATOMS: atom_id res chain seq x y z
N MET A 1 3.01 -40.54 3.83
CA MET A 1 3.80 -39.30 4.01
C MET A 1 5.25 -39.68 3.80
N ASN A 2 5.89 -39.22 2.71
CA ASN A 2 7.28 -39.60 2.42
C ASN A 2 8.21 -39.02 3.50
N PRO A 3 9.15 -39.80 4.05
CA PRO A 3 10.05 -39.31 5.08
C PRO A 3 10.91 -38.20 4.49
N ILE A 4 10.93 -37.05 5.18
CA ILE A 4 11.84 -35.95 4.85
C ILE A 4 13.26 -36.49 5.00
N SER A 5 14.02 -36.50 3.91
CA SER A 5 15.42 -36.90 3.92
C SER A 5 16.19 -36.00 4.89
N LYS A 6 17.08 -36.59 5.70
CA LYS A 6 17.93 -35.84 6.64
C LYS A 6 18.77 -34.77 5.93
N GLU A 7 19.05 -34.96 4.64
CA GLU A 7 19.78 -34.02 3.80
C GLU A 7 18.95 -32.79 3.40
N THR A 8 17.62 -32.88 3.43
CA THR A 8 16.71 -31.78 3.04
C THR A 8 16.34 -30.87 4.20
N LEU A 9 16.49 -31.33 5.46
CA LEU A 9 16.26 -30.56 6.68
C LEU A 9 16.99 -29.19 6.73
N PRO A 10 18.29 -29.09 6.42
CA PRO A 10 18.98 -27.80 6.46
C PRO A 10 18.43 -26.80 5.42
N LEU A 11 18.08 -27.27 4.22
CA LEU A 11 17.48 -26.43 3.19
C LEU A 11 16.11 -25.91 3.63
N LEU A 12 15.28 -26.78 4.22
CA LEU A 12 13.96 -26.39 4.72
C LEU A 12 14.08 -25.36 5.86
N SER A 13 15.01 -25.57 6.80
CA SER A 13 15.29 -24.61 7.86
C SER A 13 15.73 -23.24 7.32
N PHE A 14 16.55 -23.23 6.26
CA PHE A 14 16.98 -21.99 5.62
C PHE A 14 15.81 -21.26 4.95
N ILE A 15 14.97 -21.95 4.19
CA ILE A 15 13.81 -21.35 3.50
C ILE A 15 12.84 -20.74 4.51
N VAL A 16 12.55 -21.47 5.60
CA VAL A 16 11.68 -20.98 6.68
C VAL A 16 12.30 -19.75 7.36
N GLY A 17 13.58 -19.82 7.72
CA GLY A 17 14.30 -18.70 8.33
C GLY A 17 14.32 -17.45 7.44
N LEU A 18 14.58 -17.63 6.14
CA LEU A 18 14.57 -16.55 5.16
C LEU A 18 13.16 -15.94 5.02
N GLY A 19 12.12 -16.77 4.97
CA GLY A 19 10.73 -16.31 4.91
C GLY A 19 10.36 -15.44 6.12
N ILE A 20 10.73 -15.89 7.33
CA ILE A 20 10.50 -15.12 8.56
C ILE A 20 11.28 -13.80 8.52
N ALA A 21 12.54 -13.82 8.09
CA ALA A 21 13.35 -12.62 8.00
C ALA A 21 12.74 -11.59 7.03
N ILE A 22 12.23 -12.02 5.88
CA ILE A 22 11.56 -11.12 4.93
C ILE A 22 10.29 -10.52 5.55
N LEU A 23 9.47 -11.31 6.24
CA LEU A 23 8.25 -10.79 6.86
C LEU A 23 8.56 -9.74 7.94
N LEU A 24 9.56 -9.99 8.78
CA LEU A 24 9.91 -9.10 9.89
C LEU A 24 10.75 -7.88 9.47
N PHE A 25 11.56 -8.03 8.42
CA PHE A 25 12.53 -7.01 8.00
C PHE A 25 12.29 -6.51 6.57
N HIS A 26 11.06 -6.64 6.05
CA HIS A 26 10.70 -5.98 4.79
C HIS A 26 10.86 -4.46 4.94
N LYS A 27 11.29 -3.79 3.87
CA LYS A 27 11.24 -2.33 3.83
C LYS A 27 9.79 -1.88 4.02
N PRO A 28 9.53 -0.82 4.80
CA PRO A 28 8.19 -0.29 4.94
C PRO A 28 7.61 -0.01 3.55
N PHE A 29 6.42 -0.55 3.30
CA PHE A 29 5.69 -0.22 2.08
C PHE A 29 5.32 1.27 2.15
N GLN A 30 5.75 2.02 1.14
CA GLN A 30 5.35 3.40 0.97
C GLN A 30 3.91 3.41 0.46
N SER A 31 2.94 3.55 1.36
CA SER A 31 1.56 3.82 0.96
C SER A 31 1.40 5.32 0.69
N LYS A 32 0.86 5.66 -0.47
CA LYS A 32 0.44 7.03 -0.78
C LYS A 32 -1.07 7.10 -0.67
N SER A 33 -1.57 8.03 0.13
CA SER A 33 -3.00 8.35 0.10
C SER A 33 -3.33 8.92 -1.27
N THR A 34 -4.33 8.34 -1.92
CA THR A 34 -4.80 8.77 -3.25
C THR A 34 -6.31 8.88 -3.23
N LEU A 35 -6.86 9.65 -4.16
CA LEU A 35 -8.29 9.86 -4.29
C LEU A 35 -8.96 8.53 -4.64
N SER A 36 -10.04 8.17 -3.93
CA SER A 36 -10.76 6.90 -4.17
C SER A 36 -11.48 6.85 -5.52
N LEU A 37 -11.71 8.01 -6.14
CA LEU A 37 -12.31 8.20 -7.45
C LEU A 37 -11.35 9.05 -8.28
N PRO A 38 -11.31 8.92 -9.61
CA PRO A 38 -10.51 9.82 -10.44
C PRO A 38 -11.11 11.24 -10.44
N VAL A 39 -10.24 12.25 -10.57
CA VAL A 39 -10.61 13.67 -10.45
C VAL A 39 -11.75 14.06 -11.40
N HIS A 40 -11.69 13.61 -12.65
CA HIS A 40 -12.71 13.92 -13.66
C HIS A 40 -14.12 13.38 -13.34
N GLU A 41 -14.26 12.43 -12.41
CA GLU A 41 -15.56 11.90 -11.98
C GLU A 41 -16.20 12.70 -10.83
N ILE A 42 -15.40 13.51 -10.13
CA ILE A 42 -15.87 14.31 -8.99
C ILE A 42 -15.95 15.81 -9.30
N GLU A 43 -15.17 16.30 -10.27
CA GLU A 43 -15.10 17.71 -10.63
C GLU A 43 -16.44 18.23 -11.16
N GLY A 44 -16.90 19.36 -10.61
CA GLY A 44 -18.20 19.97 -10.95
C GLY A 44 -19.42 19.21 -10.41
N LYS A 45 -19.22 18.15 -9.62
CA LYS A 45 -20.32 17.38 -9.05
C LYS A 45 -20.86 18.07 -7.80
N VAL A 46 -22.16 18.35 -7.80
CA VAL A 46 -22.86 18.89 -6.64
C VAL A 46 -23.38 17.74 -5.75
N VAL A 47 -22.98 17.72 -4.49
CA VAL A 47 -23.40 16.72 -3.49
C VAL A 47 -24.04 17.41 -2.30
N LYS A 48 -25.16 16.85 -1.81
CA LYS A 48 -25.86 17.35 -0.63
C LYS A 48 -25.42 16.60 0.62
N ILE A 49 -24.81 17.30 1.56
CA ILE A 49 -24.34 16.77 2.85
C ILE A 49 -24.88 17.69 3.95
N ASP A 50 -25.53 17.13 4.97
CA ASP A 50 -26.10 17.87 6.12
C ASP A 50 -26.97 19.08 5.74
N GLY A 51 -27.75 18.94 4.67
CA GLY A 51 -28.66 19.99 4.19
C GLY A 51 -28.00 21.09 3.36
N LYS A 52 -26.67 21.04 3.16
CA LYS A 52 -25.90 21.98 2.34
C LYS A 52 -25.44 21.31 1.04
N CYS A 53 -25.33 22.09 -0.03
CA CYS A 53 -24.79 21.64 -1.31
C CYS A 53 -23.31 22.03 -1.40
N PHE A 54 -22.48 21.08 -1.80
CA PHE A 54 -21.04 21.26 -2.02
C PHE A 54 -20.71 20.91 -3.45
N GLU A 55 -19.81 21.67 -4.06
CA GLU A 55 -19.26 21.39 -5.38
C GLU A 55 -17.76 21.17 -5.23
N TYR A 56 -17.25 20.11 -5.85
CA TYR A 56 -15.84 19.77 -5.83
C TYR A 56 -15.12 20.38 -7.04
N HIS A 57 -14.02 21.08 -6.77
CA HIS A 57 -13.14 21.66 -7.79
C HIS A 57 -11.73 21.15 -7.57
N ALA A 58 -11.05 20.78 -8.65
CA ALA A 58 -9.65 20.40 -8.61
C ALA A 58 -8.79 21.67 -8.60
N GLU A 59 -7.82 21.73 -7.69
CA GLU A 59 -6.87 22.83 -7.58
C GLU A 59 -5.46 22.26 -7.73
N ASP A 60 -4.64 22.90 -8.55
CA ASP A 60 -3.23 22.54 -8.65
C ASP A 60 -2.52 22.82 -7.32
N THR A 61 -1.71 21.86 -6.87
CA THR A 61 -0.95 22.00 -5.62
C THR A 61 0.49 21.52 -5.79
N GLN A 62 1.38 22.00 -4.93
CA GLN A 62 2.77 21.56 -4.91
C GLN A 62 2.85 20.15 -4.31
N CYS A 63 3.52 19.24 -5.02
CA CYS A 63 3.85 17.95 -4.43
C CYS A 63 4.82 18.16 -3.26
N GLU A 64 4.54 17.57 -2.10
CA GLU A 64 5.56 17.39 -1.08
C GLU A 64 6.70 16.58 -1.69
N ILE A 65 7.86 17.20 -1.86
CA ILE A 65 9.09 16.48 -2.16
C ILE A 65 9.37 15.65 -0.91
N LEU A 66 8.89 14.41 -0.88
CA LEU A 66 9.25 13.45 0.16
C LEU A 66 10.76 13.22 0.03
N SER A 67 11.53 14.00 0.78
CA SER A 67 12.97 13.82 0.91
C SER A 67 13.22 12.41 1.43
N SER A 68 13.66 11.54 0.53
CA SER A 68 14.09 10.18 0.86
C SER A 68 15.32 10.32 1.74
N LYS A 69 15.14 10.19 3.06
CA LYS A 69 16.25 10.04 4.01
C LYS A 69 16.77 8.61 3.99
#